data_AF-Q8VSW6-F1
#
_entry.id   AF-Q8VSW6-F1
#
_cell.length_a   1.000
_cell.length_b   1.000
_cell.length_c   1.000
_cell.angle_alpha   90.00
_cell.angle_beta   90.00
_cell.angle_gamma   90.00
#
_symmetry.space_group_name_H-M   'P 1'
#
loop_
_entity.id
_entity.type
_entity.pdbx_description
1 polymer ?
#
loop_
_entity_poly.entity_id
_entity_poly.type
_entity_poly.pdbx_seq_one_letter_code
_entity_poly.pdbx_strand_id
1 'polypeptide(L)' 'MNLLSGLFTKGISVIFEFIGNFSVQDMCNGYFDEPEVPQELIDLHRN' A
#
# COMPACT_ATOMS: atom_id res chain seq x y z
N MET A 1 -15.36 -31.96 5.21
CA MET A 1 -14.98 -30.58 5.59
C MET A 1 -15.77 -30.23 6.84
N ASN A 2 -15.10 -30.17 7.99
CA ASN A 2 -15.79 -29.98 9.27
C ASN A 2 -16.18 -28.51 9.43
N LEU A 3 -17.39 -28.26 9.95
CA LEU A 3 -17.92 -26.92 10.25
C LEU A 3 -16.90 -26.08 11.05
N LEU A 4 -16.22 -26.72 12.00
CA LEU A 4 -15.19 -26.11 12.84
C LEU A 4 -13.95 -25.69 12.05
N SER A 5 -13.49 -26.50 11.09
CA SER A 5 -12.38 -26.14 10.20
C SER A 5 -12.75 -24.96 9.31
N GLY A 6 -13.99 -24.91 8.79
CA GLY A 6 -14.47 -23.79 7.98
C GLY A 6 -14.61 -22.48 8.76
N LEU A 7 -14.97 -22.55 10.05
CA LEU A 7 -15.06 -21.39 10.92
C LEU A 7 -13.68 -20.86 11.32
N PHE A 8 -12.72 -21.76 11.58
CA PHE A 8 -11.34 -21.39 11.89
C PHE A 8 -10.64 -20.74 10.70
N THR A 9 -10.81 -21.28 9.49
CA THR A 9 -10.27 -20.66 8.27
C THR A 9 -10.88 -19.28 8.01
N LYS A 10 -12.17 -19.09 8.33
CA LYS A 10 -12.82 -17.77 8.24
C LYS A 10 -12.31 -16.77 9.28
N GLY A 11 -12.05 -17.22 10.52
CA GLY A 11 -11.48 -16.34 11.55
C GLY A 11 -10.08 -15.85 11.17
N ILE A 12 -9.24 -16.76 10.65
CA ILE A 12 -7.90 -16.43 10.18
C ILE A 12 -7.93 -15.51 8.96
N SER A 13 -8.84 -15.74 8.00
CA SER A 13 -8.95 -14.87 6.83
C SER A 13 -9.32 -13.43 7.20
N VAL A 14 -10.20 -13.23 8.19
CA VAL A 14 -10.55 -11.88 8.68
C VAL A 14 -9.36 -11.16 9.31
N ILE A 15 -8.51 -11.88 10.04
CA ILE A 15 -7.29 -11.32 10.65
C ILE A 15 -6.30 -10.91 9.55
N PHE A 16 -6.06 -11.79 8.57
CA PHE A 16 -5.16 -11.49 7.45
C PHE A 16 -5.72 -10.40 6.52
N GLU A 17 -7.03 -10.29 6.37
CA GLU A 17 -7.69 -9.21 5.63
C GLU A 17 -7.51 -7.87 6.35
N PHE A 18 -7.66 -7.84 7.68
CA PHE A 18 -7.42 -6.63 8.47
C PHE A 18 -5.94 -6.20 8.41
N ILE A 19 -5.01 -7.14 8.59
CA ILE A 19 -3.56 -6.88 8.46
C ILE A 19 -3.24 -6.43 7.04
N GLY A 20 -3.79 -7.11 6.03
CA GLY A 20 -3.64 -6.80 4.61
C GLY A 20 -4.08 -5.37 4.29
N ASN A 21 -5.27 -4.98 4.76
CA ASN A 21 -5.83 -3.64 4.57
C ASN A 21 -5.03 -2.55 5.30
N PHE A 22 -4.51 -2.84 6.50
CA PHE A 22 -3.62 -1.91 7.23
C PHE A 22 -2.21 -1.85 6.63
N SER A 23 -1.77 -2.93 5.99
CA SER A 23 -0.50 -3.06 5.27
C SER A 23 -0.57 -2.59 3.83
N VAL A 24 -1.72 -2.08 3.37
CA VAL A 24 -1.76 -1.16 2.22
C VAL A 24 -1.04 0.10 2.68
N GLN A 25 0.29 -0.03 2.73
CA GLN A 25 1.21 1.08 2.76
C GLN A 25 0.80 1.93 1.58
N ASP A 26 0.39 3.16 1.86
CA ASP A 26 0.21 4.15 0.85
C ASP A 26 1.59 4.36 0.23
N MET A 27 1.88 3.55 -0.79
CA MET A 27 3.13 3.57 -1.55
C MET A 27 3.37 4.96 -2.14
N CYS A 28 2.30 5.77 -2.22
CA CYS A 28 2.31 7.14 -2.67
C CYS A 28 2.42 8.21 -1.56
N ASN A 29 2.28 7.87 -0.29
CA ASN A 29 2.45 8.81 0.83
C ASN A 29 3.91 8.90 1.31
N GLY A 30 4.80 8.12 0.68
CA GLY A 30 6.20 7.96 1.02
C GLY A 30 7.17 8.33 -0.10
N TYR A 31 6.78 9.15 -1.07
CA TYR A 31 7.72 9.73 -2.05
C TYR A 31 8.62 10.80 -1.41
N PHE A 32 9.28 10.46 -0.29
CA PHE A 32 10.27 11.33 0.35
C PHE A 32 11.66 11.24 -0.31
N ASP A 33 11.88 10.24 -1.19
CA ASP A 33 13.15 9.97 -1.87
C ASP A 33 13.14 10.32 -3.37
N GLU A 34 12.09 10.97 -3.88
CA GLU A 34 12.16 11.48 -5.25
C GLU A 34 13.17 12.64 -5.29
N PRO A 35 14.22 12.57 -6.13
CA PRO A 35 15.15 13.69 -6.28
C PRO A 35 14.37 14.91 -6.76
N GLU A 36 14.53 16.03 -6.07
CA GLU A 36 13.91 17.30 -6.46
C GLU A 36 14.24 17.59 -7.92
N VAL A 37 13.21 17.87 -8.73
CA VAL A 37 13.38 18.08 -10.17
C VAL A 37 14.37 19.25 -10.35
N PRO A 38 15.47 19.05 -11.09
CA PRO A 38 16.47 20.10 -11.27
C PRO A 38 15.83 21.31 -11.97
N GLN A 39 16.16 22.51 -11.48
CA GLN A 39 15.56 23.77 -11.91
C GLN A 39 15.65 23.98 -13.44
N GLU A 40 16.73 23.50 -14.06
CA GLU A 40 16.93 23.57 -15.51
C GLU A 40 15.80 22.89 -16.32
N LEU A 41 15.23 21.78 -15.82
CA LEU A 41 14.09 21.11 -16.48
C LEU A 41 12.76 21.82 -16.22
N ILE A 42 12.60 22.46 -15.05
CA ILE A 42 11.41 23.24 -14.72
C ILE A 42 11.32 24.48 -15.62
N ASP A 43 12.46 25.15 -15.83
CA ASP A 43 12.55 26.36 -16.64
C ASP A 43 12.38 26.08 -18.14
N LEU A 44 12.77 24.89 -18.62
CA LEU A 44 12.54 24.44 -20.01
C LEU A 44 11.05 24.29 -20.36
N HIS A 45 10.20 23.90 -19.41
CA HIS A 45 8.78 23.65 -19.64
C HIS A 45 7.89 24.89 -19.39
N ARG A 46 8.45 25.95 -18.79
CA ARG A 46 7.74 27.21 -18.49
C ARG A 46 7.67 28.18 -19.71
N ASN A 47 8.30 27.83 -20.83
CA ASN A 47 8.29 28.60 -22.08
C ASN A 47 7.42 27.98 -23.18
#